data_AF-A0A256W4D8-F1
#
_entry.id   AF-A0A256W4D8-F1
#
_cell.length_a   1.000
_cell.length_b   1.000
_cell.length_c   1.000
_cell.angle_alpha   90.00
_cell.angle_beta   90.00
_cell.angle_gamma   90.00
#
_symmetry.space_group_name_H-M   'P 1'
#
loop_
_entity.id
_entity.type
_entity.pdbx_description
1 polymer ?
#
loop_
_entity_poly.entity_id
_entity_poly.type
_entity_poly.pdbx_seq_one_letter_code
_entity_poly.pdbx_strand_id
1 'polypeptide(L)'
;MFKPNISIPRPPMVKDKNRVEGLRADTLYKLSMNNGESGPLEINDQGFYHFYTEGSSSAGYTVYRFTSDYPYITTAMQMIMPLRYISSGSEFKALYNAKNKKKAVNDFWIKLSGDEHRAKNMIKLFYNRVQNANINFAADREGWMTDRGMIFIIYGAPDVVYRDSEMETWQYGNYKNNKAMIFNFYKVKNPFSNSYYVMQRDESYRISWIKAIEVWRK
;
A
#
# COMPACT_ATOMS: atom_id res chain seq x y z
N MET A 1 -15.31 6.94 12.88
CA MET A 1 -14.92 6.73 11.47
C MET A 1 -13.79 7.67 11.13
N PHE A 2 -12.81 7.14 10.42
CA PHE A 2 -11.73 7.87 9.79
C PHE A 2 -11.82 7.61 8.29
N LYS A 3 -11.75 8.65 7.46
CA LYS A 3 -11.76 8.54 6.00
C LYS A 3 -10.55 7.72 5.51
N PRO A 4 -10.63 7.12 4.31
CA PRO A 4 -9.53 6.33 3.76
C PRO A 4 -8.29 7.20 3.63
N ASN A 5 -7.17 6.71 4.14
CA ASN A 5 -5.88 7.33 3.89
C ASN A 5 -5.38 6.89 2.51
N ILE A 6 -5.55 7.75 1.50
CA ILE A 6 -5.14 7.48 0.10
C ILE A 6 -3.73 8.05 -0.16
N SER A 7 -2.93 8.25 0.89
CA SER A 7 -1.57 8.76 0.74
C SER A 7 -0.64 7.69 0.18
N ILE A 8 -0.29 7.86 -1.11
CA ILE A 8 0.70 7.04 -1.80
C ILE A 8 2.07 7.30 -1.17
N PRO A 9 2.83 6.25 -0.80
CA PRO A 9 4.12 6.37 -0.16
C PRO A 9 5.09 7.05 -1.12
N ARG A 10 5.95 7.91 -0.59
CA ARG A 10 6.99 8.56 -1.39
C ARG A 10 8.01 7.53 -1.87
N PRO A 11 8.85 7.82 -2.87
CA PRO A 11 9.97 6.96 -3.26
C PRO A 11 11.06 6.81 -2.19
N PRO A 12 11.86 5.72 -2.18
CA PRO A 12 12.82 5.39 -1.10
C PRO A 12 13.88 6.44 -0.78
N MET A 13 14.25 7.27 -1.76
CA MET A 13 15.25 8.32 -1.62
C MET A 13 14.70 9.64 -1.08
N VAL A 14 13.39 9.82 -1.05
CA VAL A 14 12.80 11.07 -0.58
C VAL A 14 12.70 11.02 0.93
N LYS A 15 13.51 11.85 1.61
CA LYS A 15 13.40 12.03 3.06
C LYS A 15 11.98 12.43 3.42
N ASP A 16 11.38 11.69 4.34
CA ASP A 16 10.10 12.06 4.90
C ASP A 16 10.25 12.47 6.37
N LYS A 17 9.43 13.42 6.79
CA LYS A 17 9.25 13.66 8.22
C LYS A 17 8.17 12.68 8.64
N ASN A 18 8.56 11.59 9.30
CA ASN A 18 7.61 10.64 9.90
C ASN A 18 6.75 11.41 10.91
N ARG A 19 5.61 11.92 10.46
CA ARG A 19 4.58 12.46 11.33
C ARG A 19 3.52 11.41 11.47
N VAL A 20 3.49 10.78 12.64
CA VAL A 20 2.23 10.25 13.14
C VAL A 20 1.46 11.49 13.57
N GLU A 21 0.69 12.06 12.65
CA GLU A 21 -0.25 13.10 13.04
C GLU A 21 -1.26 12.48 14.00
N GLY A 22 -1.63 13.23 15.04
CA GLY A 22 -2.70 12.82 15.94
C GLY A 22 -3.99 12.69 15.13
N LEU A 23 -4.33 11.47 14.74
CA LEU A 23 -5.52 11.18 13.94
C LEU A 23 -6.76 11.48 14.80
N ARG A 24 -7.48 12.54 14.45
CA ARG A 24 -8.79 12.86 15.02
C ARG A 24 -9.86 12.18 14.15
N ALA A 25 -10.83 11.53 14.78
CA ALA A 25 -11.91 10.89 14.05
C ALA A 25 -12.70 11.93 13.23
N ASP A 26 -13.01 11.62 11.98
CA ASP A 26 -13.84 12.45 11.11
C ASP A 26 -15.30 12.44 11.57
N THR A 27 -15.76 11.31 12.12
CA THR A 27 -17.15 11.15 12.60
C THR A 27 -17.18 10.21 13.80
N LEU A 28 -17.96 10.56 14.81
CA LEU A 28 -18.17 9.76 16.01
C LEU A 28 -19.60 9.20 16.01
N TYR A 29 -19.73 7.93 16.40
CA TYR A 29 -21.01 7.26 16.56
C TYR A 29 -21.10 6.76 18.00
N LYS A 30 -22.30 6.81 18.59
CA LYS A 30 -22.58 6.15 19.87
C LYS A 30 -23.40 4.90 19.58
N LEU A 31 -22.95 3.77 20.13
CA LEU A 31 -23.63 2.49 20.00
C LEU A 31 -24.23 2.14 21.36
N SER A 32 -25.54 1.99 21.41
CA SER A 32 -26.23 1.50 22.60
C SER A 32 -26.04 -0.01 22.70
N MET A 33 -25.67 -0.48 23.89
CA MET A 33 -25.48 -1.89 24.20
C MET A 33 -26.59 -2.34 25.14
N ASN A 34 -27.28 -3.43 24.80
CA ASN A 34 -28.28 -4.08 25.65
C ASN A 34 -27.75 -5.48 25.98
N ASN A 35 -27.53 -5.77 27.26
CA ASN A 35 -26.97 -7.06 27.74
C ASN A 35 -25.67 -7.49 27.04
N GLY A 36 -24.82 -6.53 26.66
CA GLY A 36 -23.55 -6.80 25.98
C GLY A 36 -23.64 -6.93 24.46
N GLU A 37 -24.82 -6.75 23.87
CA GLU A 37 -25.03 -6.80 22.42
C GLU A 37 -25.45 -5.43 21.88
N SER A 38 -24.95 -5.09 20.69
CA SER A 38 -25.50 -3.98 19.91
C SER A 38 -26.56 -4.49 18.94
N GLY A 39 -27.44 -3.59 18.47
CA GLY A 39 -28.18 -3.85 17.23
C GLY A 39 -27.24 -4.04 16.03
N PRO A 40 -27.75 -4.52 14.88
CA PRO A 40 -26.97 -4.62 13.64
C PRO A 40 -26.36 -3.27 13.26
N LEU A 41 -25.07 -3.27 12.93
CA LEU A 41 -24.35 -2.09 12.47
C LEU A 41 -24.03 -2.20 10.99
N GLU A 42 -24.56 -1.29 10.19
CA GLU A 42 -24.16 -1.14 8.80
C GLU A 42 -22.99 -0.16 8.67
N ILE A 43 -21.88 -0.65 8.13
CA ILE A 43 -20.72 0.17 7.82
C ILE A 43 -20.76 0.44 6.32
N ASN A 44 -21.18 1.65 5.92
CA ASN A 44 -21.51 1.98 4.52
C ASN A 44 -20.48 2.87 3.81
N ASP A 45 -19.59 3.54 4.53
CA ASP A 45 -18.51 4.33 3.94
C ASP A 45 -17.16 3.62 3.97
N GLN A 46 -16.25 4.00 3.07
CA GLN A 46 -14.88 3.52 3.11
C GLN A 46 -14.11 4.25 4.22
N GLY A 47 -13.16 3.56 4.84
CA GLY A 47 -12.32 4.12 5.87
C GLY A 47 -11.92 3.07 6.89
N PHE A 48 -11.63 3.52 8.11
CA PHE A 48 -11.54 2.61 9.24
C PHE A 48 -12.37 3.09 10.43
N TYR A 49 -12.89 2.11 11.16
CA TYR A 49 -13.83 2.27 12.25
C TYR A 49 -13.18 1.69 13.49
N HIS A 50 -12.80 2.57 14.40
CA HIS A 50 -12.25 2.16 15.69
C HIS A 50 -13.37 2.14 16.73
N PHE A 51 -13.56 0.98 17.34
CA PHE A 51 -14.56 0.72 18.37
C PHE A 51 -13.87 0.70 19.71
N TYR A 52 -14.34 1.53 20.63
CA TYR A 52 -13.76 1.69 21.96
C TYR A 52 -14.87 2.03 22.96
N THR A 53 -14.63 1.75 24.23
CA THR A 53 -15.51 2.15 25.34
C THR A 53 -15.15 3.55 25.84
N GLU A 54 -16.12 4.28 26.38
CA GLU A 54 -15.86 5.61 26.94
C GLU A 54 -14.70 5.56 27.95
N GLY A 55 -13.76 6.51 27.84
CA GLY A 55 -12.54 6.55 28.65
C GLY A 55 -11.34 5.75 28.12
N SER A 56 -11.47 5.01 27.01
CA SER A 56 -10.40 4.14 26.46
C SER A 56 -10.22 4.31 24.95
N SER A 57 -10.12 5.54 24.45
CA SER A 57 -10.13 5.84 22.99
C SER A 57 -8.97 5.27 22.16
N SER A 58 -7.92 4.76 22.80
CA SER A 58 -6.79 4.07 22.15
C SER A 58 -6.82 2.55 22.32
N ALA A 59 -7.74 2.03 23.14
CA ALA A 59 -7.90 0.61 23.42
C ALA A 59 -9.23 0.13 22.85
N GLY A 60 -9.17 -0.87 21.99
CA GLY A 60 -10.32 -1.28 21.22
C GLY A 60 -9.94 -2.14 20.02
N TYR A 61 -10.88 -2.31 19.11
CA TYR A 61 -10.63 -3.00 17.84
C TYR A 61 -10.96 -2.10 16.66
N THR A 62 -10.25 -2.30 15.56
CA THR A 62 -10.40 -1.51 14.34
C THR A 62 -10.90 -2.40 13.21
N VAL A 63 -11.95 -1.95 12.53
CA VAL A 63 -12.45 -2.56 11.29
C VAL A 63 -12.05 -1.67 10.13
N TYR A 64 -11.44 -2.26 9.11
CA TYR A 64 -11.07 -1.57 7.87
C TYR A 64 -12.10 -1.86 6.80
N ARG A 65 -12.56 -0.80 6.13
CA ARG A 65 -13.45 -0.90 4.97
C ARG A 65 -12.79 -0.19 3.79
N PHE A 66 -12.03 -0.95 3.02
CA PHE A 66 -11.44 -0.48 1.75
C PHE A 66 -12.48 -0.66 0.63
N THR A 67 -12.10 -1.25 -0.49
CA THR A 67 -13.02 -1.64 -1.56
C THR A 67 -13.86 -2.87 -1.18
N SER A 68 -15.04 -3.02 -1.81
CA SER A 68 -15.98 -4.13 -1.55
C SER A 68 -15.34 -5.51 -1.65
N ASP A 69 -14.45 -5.68 -2.63
CA ASP A 69 -13.81 -6.97 -2.92
C ASP A 69 -12.37 -7.03 -2.39
N TYR A 70 -12.00 -6.16 -1.44
CA TYR A 70 -10.65 -6.18 -0.87
C TYR A 70 -10.33 -7.57 -0.29
N PRO A 71 -9.14 -8.16 -0.54
CA PRO A 71 -7.92 -7.56 -1.10
C PRO A 71 -7.77 -7.60 -2.63
N TYR A 72 -8.80 -8.07 -3.35
CA TYR A 72 -8.78 -8.27 -4.79
C TYR A 72 -8.91 -6.96 -5.58
N ILE A 73 -8.35 -6.96 -6.79
CA ILE A 73 -8.42 -5.86 -7.75
C ILE A 73 -9.55 -6.18 -8.74
N THR A 74 -10.71 -5.55 -8.56
CA THR A 74 -11.91 -5.85 -9.36
C THR A 74 -12.32 -4.73 -10.30
N THR A 75 -11.76 -3.53 -10.14
CA THR A 75 -12.09 -2.34 -10.95
C THR A 75 -10.88 -1.81 -11.72
N ALA A 76 -11.14 -1.18 -12.86
CA ALA A 76 -10.10 -0.51 -13.65
C ALA A 76 -9.43 0.63 -12.88
N MET A 77 -10.12 1.29 -11.94
CA MET A 77 -9.51 2.32 -11.10
C MET A 77 -8.49 1.73 -10.13
N GLN A 78 -8.80 0.59 -9.50
CA GLN A 78 -7.82 -0.15 -8.67
C GLN A 78 -6.63 -0.66 -9.49
N MET A 79 -6.80 -0.90 -10.80
CA MET A 79 -5.67 -1.19 -11.69
C MET A 79 -4.82 0.04 -12.00
N ILE A 80 -5.44 1.23 -12.15
CA ILE A 80 -4.74 2.48 -12.48
C ILE A 80 -3.90 2.97 -11.31
N MET A 81 -4.46 2.98 -10.10
CA MET A 81 -3.84 3.65 -8.95
C MET A 81 -2.39 3.17 -8.65
N PRO A 82 -2.09 1.86 -8.63
CA PRO A 82 -0.72 1.37 -8.41
C PRO A 82 0.25 1.66 -9.55
N LEU A 83 -0.24 1.95 -10.78
CA LEU A 83 0.63 2.34 -11.90
C LEU A 83 1.40 3.62 -11.61
N ARG A 84 0.97 4.41 -10.61
CA ARG A 84 1.70 5.58 -10.12
C ARG A 84 3.17 5.30 -9.84
N TYR A 85 3.53 4.08 -9.44
CA TYR A 85 4.91 3.71 -9.14
C TYR A 85 5.82 3.55 -10.36
N ILE A 86 5.25 3.24 -11.53
CA ILE A 86 6.00 2.97 -12.76
C ILE A 86 5.70 3.94 -13.91
N SER A 87 4.67 4.78 -13.76
CA SER A 87 4.25 5.79 -14.74
C SER A 87 4.86 7.16 -14.44
N SER A 88 5.05 7.98 -15.47
CA SER A 88 5.31 9.41 -15.30
C SER A 88 4.07 10.15 -14.78
N GLY A 89 4.24 11.40 -14.33
CA GLY A 89 3.13 12.23 -13.86
C GLY A 89 2.06 12.48 -14.94
N SER A 90 2.47 12.66 -16.19
CA SER A 90 1.57 12.87 -17.33
C SER A 90 0.85 11.58 -17.75
N GLU A 91 1.57 10.45 -17.77
CA GLU A 91 0.97 9.13 -18.04
C GLU A 91 -0.10 8.79 -17.00
N PHE A 92 0.22 8.96 -15.71
CA PHE A 92 -0.75 8.71 -14.64
C PHE A 92 -1.99 9.60 -14.76
N LYS A 93 -1.80 10.89 -15.06
CA LYS A 93 -2.90 11.84 -15.24
C LYS A 93 -3.78 11.44 -16.42
N ALA A 94 -3.20 10.95 -17.52
CA ALA A 94 -3.94 10.47 -18.67
C ALA A 94 -4.75 9.20 -18.34
N LEU A 95 -4.15 8.25 -17.61
CA LEU A 95 -4.82 7.04 -17.13
C LEU A 95 -6.02 7.37 -16.23
N TYR A 96 -5.80 8.20 -15.21
CA TYR A 96 -6.81 8.58 -14.23
C TYR A 96 -8.04 9.27 -14.87
N ASN A 97 -7.78 10.21 -15.79
CA ASN A 97 -8.81 10.99 -16.47
C ASN A 97 -9.40 10.30 -17.70
N ALA A 98 -8.95 9.09 -18.04
CA ALA A 98 -9.49 8.37 -19.19
C ALA A 98 -10.99 8.09 -19.01
N LYS A 99 -11.76 8.35 -20.07
CA LYS A 99 -13.18 7.99 -20.16
C LYS A 99 -13.34 6.46 -20.04
N ASN A 100 -12.58 5.71 -20.84
CA ASN A 100 -12.52 4.26 -20.76
C ASN A 100 -11.22 3.82 -20.06
N LYS A 101 -11.32 3.62 -18.73
CA LYS A 101 -10.19 3.25 -17.86
C LYS A 101 -9.62 1.88 -18.19
N LYS A 102 -10.47 0.89 -18.49
CA LYS A 102 -10.04 -0.47 -18.85
C LYS A 102 -9.19 -0.46 -20.12
N LYS A 103 -9.64 0.27 -21.15
CA LYS A 103 -8.87 0.45 -22.38
C LYS A 103 -7.55 1.19 -22.10
N ALA A 104 -7.58 2.26 -21.31
CA ALA A 104 -6.38 3.05 -21.02
C ALA A 104 -5.30 2.23 -20.29
N VAL A 105 -5.69 1.36 -19.35
CA VAL A 105 -4.76 0.41 -18.70
C VAL A 105 -4.15 -0.54 -19.73
N ASN A 106 -4.97 -1.15 -20.59
CA ASN A 106 -4.49 -2.05 -21.63
C ASN A 106 -3.50 -1.35 -22.59
N ASP A 107 -3.87 -0.17 -23.09
CA ASP A 107 -3.04 0.63 -23.98
C ASP A 107 -1.71 1.03 -23.32
N PHE A 108 -1.73 1.37 -22.02
CA PHE A 108 -0.51 1.69 -21.26
C PHE A 108 0.45 0.50 -21.24
N TRP A 109 -0.03 -0.70 -20.91
CA TRP A 109 0.81 -1.89 -20.83
C TRP A 109 1.34 -2.32 -22.20
N ILE A 110 0.54 -2.23 -23.27
CA ILE A 110 0.99 -2.50 -24.64
C ILE A 110 2.09 -1.49 -25.02
N LYS A 111 1.86 -0.19 -24.78
CA LYS A 111 2.86 0.84 -25.08
C LYS A 111 4.15 0.65 -24.29
N LEU A 112 4.05 0.26 -23.01
CA LEU A 112 5.19 0.06 -22.12
C LEU A 112 6.05 -1.13 -22.54
N SER A 113 5.40 -2.22 -22.95
CA SER A 113 6.08 -3.49 -23.26
C SER A 113 6.51 -3.63 -24.72
N GLY A 114 5.90 -2.86 -25.63
CA GLY A 114 6.13 -2.91 -27.08
C GLY A 114 5.47 -4.10 -27.80
N ASP A 115 4.93 -5.07 -27.05
CA ASP A 115 4.33 -6.29 -27.58
C ASP A 115 3.20 -6.81 -26.66
N GLU A 116 2.13 -7.35 -27.25
CA GLU A 116 0.94 -7.78 -26.50
C GLU A 116 1.19 -9.02 -25.61
N HIS A 117 2.00 -9.98 -26.06
CA HIS A 117 2.33 -11.17 -25.24
C HIS A 117 3.15 -10.77 -24.01
N ARG A 118 4.11 -9.86 -24.20
CA ARG A 118 4.89 -9.30 -23.11
C ARG A 118 4.02 -8.49 -22.14
N ALA A 119 3.11 -7.66 -22.66
CA ALA A 119 2.15 -6.92 -21.84
C ALA A 119 1.36 -7.85 -20.90
N LYS A 120 0.84 -8.97 -21.41
CA LYS A 120 0.07 -9.94 -20.61
C LYS A 120 0.87 -10.50 -19.43
N ASN A 121 2.14 -10.86 -19.66
CA ASN A 121 3.01 -11.36 -18.60
C ASN A 121 3.32 -10.29 -17.54
N MET A 122 3.60 -9.06 -17.98
CA MET A 122 3.88 -7.94 -17.07
C MET A 122 2.65 -7.54 -16.24
N ILE A 123 1.46 -7.49 -16.85
CA ILE A 123 0.18 -7.27 -16.17
C ILE A 123 -0.01 -8.32 -15.07
N LYS A 124 0.14 -9.60 -15.41
CA LYS A 124 -0.02 -10.70 -14.44
C LYS A 124 0.95 -10.54 -13.27
N LEU A 125 2.24 -10.31 -13.55
CA LEU A 125 3.25 -10.15 -12.51
C LEU A 125 2.97 -8.94 -11.62
N PHE A 126 2.69 -7.78 -12.22
CA PHE A 126 2.50 -6.53 -11.49
C PHE A 126 1.27 -6.58 -10.59
N TYR A 127 0.12 -6.97 -11.11
CA TYR A 127 -1.12 -6.99 -10.33
C TYR A 127 -1.16 -8.14 -9.31
N ASN A 128 -0.47 -9.26 -9.56
CA ASN A 128 -0.22 -10.26 -8.51
C ASN A 128 0.57 -9.66 -7.35
N ARG A 129 1.59 -8.83 -7.62
CA ARG A 129 2.35 -8.16 -6.56
C ARG A 129 1.50 -7.12 -5.82
N VAL A 130 0.65 -6.37 -6.51
CA VAL A 130 -0.28 -5.41 -5.88
C VAL A 130 -1.26 -6.14 -4.94
N GLN A 131 -1.87 -7.23 -5.40
CA GLN A 131 -2.81 -7.99 -4.57
C GLN A 131 -2.11 -8.67 -3.39
N ASN A 132 -0.91 -9.23 -3.59
CA ASN A 132 -0.10 -9.76 -2.50
C ASN A 132 0.29 -8.66 -1.50
N ALA A 133 0.58 -7.44 -1.97
CA ALA A 133 0.81 -6.33 -1.07
C ALA A 133 -0.44 -6.00 -0.24
N ASN A 134 -1.62 -6.02 -0.84
CA ASN A 134 -2.90 -5.85 -0.13
C ASN A 134 -3.12 -6.91 0.94
N ILE A 135 -2.83 -8.17 0.65
CA ILE A 135 -2.98 -9.27 1.60
C ILE A 135 -2.03 -9.11 2.79
N ASN A 136 -0.76 -8.78 2.52
CA ASN A 136 0.29 -8.91 3.53
C ASN A 136 0.61 -7.61 4.29
N PHE A 137 0.31 -6.44 3.71
CA PHE A 137 0.81 -5.16 4.22
C PHE A 137 -0.29 -4.13 4.48
N ALA A 138 -1.56 -4.55 4.55
CA ALA A 138 -2.64 -3.65 4.94
C ALA A 138 -2.40 -3.03 6.33
N ALA A 139 -2.72 -1.74 6.47
CA ALA A 139 -2.64 -1.00 7.72
C ALA A 139 -3.79 0.00 7.81
N ASP A 140 -3.52 1.26 8.13
CA ASP A 140 -4.48 2.39 8.03
C ASP A 140 -4.92 2.70 6.58
N ARG A 141 -4.33 2.01 5.62
CA ARG A 141 -4.54 2.11 4.16
C ARG A 141 -4.37 0.75 3.52
N GLU A 142 -4.77 0.65 2.25
CA GLU A 142 -4.57 -0.57 1.45
C GLU A 142 -3.09 -0.94 1.36
N GLY A 143 -2.79 -2.24 1.37
CA GLY A 143 -1.42 -2.70 1.48
C GLY A 143 -0.49 -2.20 0.37
N TRP A 144 -0.99 -2.03 -0.86
CA TRP A 144 -0.21 -1.45 -1.96
C TRP A 144 0.23 0.00 -1.72
N MET A 145 -0.46 0.76 -0.85
CA MET A 145 -0.13 2.14 -0.47
C MET A 145 0.80 2.22 0.76
N THR A 146 1.27 1.10 1.29
CA THR A 146 2.25 1.11 2.39
C THR A 146 3.67 1.09 1.86
N ASP A 147 4.63 1.50 2.68
CA ASP A 147 6.05 1.46 2.32
C ASP A 147 6.52 0.04 1.96
N ARG A 148 6.09 -0.95 2.75
CA ARG A 148 6.36 -2.38 2.47
C ARG A 148 5.71 -2.82 1.16
N GLY A 149 4.46 -2.45 0.93
CA GLY A 149 3.77 -2.74 -0.33
C GLY A 149 4.42 -2.10 -1.55
N MET A 150 4.87 -0.85 -1.43
CA MET A 150 5.61 -0.16 -2.50
C MET A 150 6.90 -0.90 -2.86
N ILE A 151 7.73 -1.24 -1.87
CA ILE A 151 8.96 -2.00 -2.11
C ILE A 151 8.65 -3.37 -2.72
N PHE A 152 7.64 -4.07 -2.19
CA PHE A 152 7.24 -5.38 -2.69
C PHE A 152 6.72 -5.34 -4.14
N ILE A 153 5.97 -4.30 -4.53
CA ILE A 153 5.48 -4.16 -5.91
C ILE A 153 6.66 -3.97 -6.87
N ILE A 154 7.59 -3.10 -6.52
CA ILE A 154 8.71 -2.73 -7.40
C ILE A 154 9.76 -3.85 -7.47
N TYR A 155 10.20 -4.35 -6.32
CA TYR A 155 11.29 -5.33 -6.23
C TYR A 155 10.82 -6.79 -6.20
N GLY A 156 9.60 -7.05 -5.72
CA GLY A 156 9.09 -8.40 -5.49
C GLY A 156 9.32 -8.87 -4.06
N ALA A 157 9.18 -10.18 -3.85
CA ALA A 157 9.50 -10.80 -2.58
C ALA A 157 11.01 -10.66 -2.29
N PRO A 158 11.40 -10.28 -1.06
CA PRO A 158 12.80 -10.27 -0.65
C PRO A 158 13.37 -11.68 -0.55
N ASP A 159 14.69 -11.82 -0.71
CA ASP A 159 15.39 -13.10 -0.56
C ASP A 159 15.46 -13.53 0.91
N VAL A 160 15.62 -12.54 1.82
CA VAL A 160 15.66 -12.78 3.27
C VAL A 160 14.88 -11.69 3.99
N VAL A 161 14.11 -12.10 5.00
CA VAL A 161 13.40 -11.21 5.92
C VAL A 161 13.87 -11.50 7.34
N TYR A 162 14.46 -10.49 7.99
CA TYR A 162 14.67 -10.49 9.43
C TYR A 162 13.57 -9.66 10.09
N ARG A 163 12.98 -10.17 11.16
CA ARG A 163 11.91 -9.49 11.88
C ARG A 163 12.16 -9.56 13.37
N ASP A 164 12.07 -8.42 14.02
CA ASP A 164 11.98 -8.28 15.46
C ASP A 164 10.65 -7.59 15.85
N SER A 165 10.49 -7.25 17.13
CA SER A 165 9.24 -6.64 17.64
C SER A 165 8.95 -5.24 17.06
N GLU A 166 9.99 -4.49 16.69
CA GLU A 166 9.91 -3.07 16.30
C GLU A 166 10.42 -2.82 14.88
N MET A 167 11.04 -3.79 14.21
CA MET A 167 11.70 -3.63 12.93
C MET A 167 11.57 -4.87 12.03
N GLU A 168 11.53 -4.61 10.73
CA GLU A 168 11.61 -5.61 9.68
C GLU A 168 12.68 -5.19 8.67
N THR A 169 13.59 -6.11 8.34
CA THR A 169 14.71 -5.87 7.42
C THR A 169 14.59 -6.81 6.23
N TRP A 170 14.45 -6.23 5.04
CA TRP A 170 14.35 -6.97 3.78
C TRP A 170 15.66 -6.89 3.01
N GLN A 171 16.18 -8.04 2.59
CA GLN A 171 17.39 -8.13 1.79
C GLN A 171 17.09 -8.66 0.39
N TYR A 172 17.68 -8.01 -0.62
CA TYR A 172 17.60 -8.40 -2.03
C TYR A 172 19.01 -8.60 -2.61
N GLY A 173 19.19 -9.67 -3.37
CA GLY A 173 20.47 -10.05 -3.98
C GLY A 173 21.35 -10.91 -3.08
N ASN A 174 22.64 -11.00 -3.43
CA ASN A 174 23.56 -11.92 -2.77
C ASN A 174 24.00 -11.39 -1.39
N TYR A 175 23.30 -11.84 -0.35
CA TYR A 175 23.56 -11.53 1.06
C TYR A 175 24.91 -12.03 1.58
N LYS A 176 25.61 -12.93 0.87
CA LYS A 176 26.92 -13.45 1.29
C LYS A 176 28.10 -12.51 1.00
N ASN A 177 27.94 -11.56 0.05
CA ASN A 177 29.05 -10.75 -0.45
C ASN A 177 28.91 -9.24 -0.14
N ASN A 178 28.15 -8.86 0.88
CA ASN A 178 27.93 -7.47 1.33
C ASN A 178 27.42 -6.49 0.23
N LYS A 179 26.84 -7.03 -0.85
CA LYS A 179 26.25 -6.27 -1.97
C LYS A 179 24.72 -6.35 -2.01
N ALA A 180 24.10 -6.90 -0.97
CA ALA A 180 22.65 -6.97 -0.88
C ALA A 180 22.06 -5.57 -0.69
N MET A 181 20.95 -5.31 -1.37
CA MET A 181 20.13 -4.14 -1.12
C MET A 181 19.31 -4.39 0.14
N ILE A 182 19.35 -3.46 1.10
CA ILE A 182 18.72 -3.61 2.40
C ILE A 182 17.66 -2.51 2.57
N PHE A 183 16.42 -2.90 2.85
CA PHE A 183 15.35 -1.99 3.25
C PHE A 183 14.96 -2.25 4.69
N ASN A 184 15.03 -1.21 5.52
CA ASN A 184 14.66 -1.27 6.92
C ASN A 184 13.29 -0.63 7.11
N PHE A 185 12.39 -1.32 7.79
CA PHE A 185 11.06 -0.84 8.13
C PHE A 185 10.90 -0.84 9.64
N TYR A 186 10.51 0.31 10.20
CA TYR A 186 10.26 0.45 11.63
C TYR A 186 8.77 0.44 11.90
N LYS A 187 8.36 -0.37 12.87
CA LYS A 187 7.00 -0.42 13.37
C LYS A 187 6.69 0.92 14.03
N VAL A 188 5.54 1.47 13.69
CA VAL A 188 5.06 2.72 14.26
C VAL A 188 3.92 2.39 15.21
N LYS A 189 4.05 2.84 16.46
CA LYS A 189 2.96 2.73 17.44
C LYS A 189 1.73 3.46 16.89
N ASN A 190 0.69 2.69 16.60
CA ASN A 190 -0.56 3.17 16.05
C ASN A 190 -1.70 2.44 16.79
N PRO A 191 -2.62 3.17 17.45
CA PRO A 191 -3.71 2.55 18.21
C PRO A 191 -4.71 1.81 17.31
N PHE A 192 -4.69 2.07 16.00
CA PHE A 192 -5.61 1.49 15.05
C PHE A 192 -5.05 0.28 14.33
N SER A 193 -3.72 0.19 14.16
CA SER A 193 -3.06 -0.88 13.40
C SER A 193 -1.77 -1.38 14.03
N ASN A 194 -1.64 -2.70 14.15
CA ASN A 194 -0.38 -3.35 14.51
C ASN A 194 0.56 -3.57 13.32
N SER A 195 0.10 -3.29 12.09
CA SER A 195 0.82 -3.53 10.84
C SER A 195 1.34 -2.26 10.18
N TYR A 196 1.34 -1.14 10.89
CA TYR A 196 1.86 0.11 10.36
C TYR A 196 3.39 0.18 10.51
N TYR A 197 4.08 0.08 9.37
CA TYR A 197 5.54 0.13 9.27
C TYR A 197 5.94 1.24 8.31
N VAL A 198 6.97 2.01 8.70
CA VAL A 198 7.53 3.09 7.90
C VAL A 198 8.98 2.76 7.55
N MET A 199 9.35 2.96 6.30
CA MET A 199 10.68 2.64 5.81
C MET A 199 11.68 3.73 6.17
N GLN A 200 12.90 3.31 6.51
CA GLN A 200 14.06 4.19 6.55
C GLN A 200 14.34 4.71 5.14
N ARG A 201 14.15 6.01 4.92
CA ARG A 201 14.43 6.66 3.63
C ARG A 201 15.89 7.09 3.55
N ASP A 202 16.52 6.83 2.42
CA ASP A 202 17.92 7.20 2.20
C ASP A 202 18.21 7.49 0.72
N GLU A 203 18.99 8.54 0.47
CA GLU A 203 19.33 9.00 -0.88
C GLU A 203 20.10 7.93 -1.69
N SER A 204 20.83 7.05 -1.02
CA SER A 204 21.56 5.92 -1.64
C SER A 204 20.64 4.97 -2.41
N TYR A 205 19.34 4.91 -2.09
CA TYR A 205 18.38 4.08 -2.84
C TYR A 205 18.07 4.60 -4.24
N ARG A 206 18.41 5.86 -4.58
CA ARG A 206 18.01 6.49 -5.84
C ARG A 206 18.40 5.67 -7.06
N ILE A 207 19.67 5.24 -7.13
CA ILE A 207 20.19 4.51 -8.30
C ILE A 207 19.48 3.17 -8.45
N SER A 208 19.31 2.42 -7.36
CA SER A 208 18.61 1.13 -7.37
C SER A 208 17.15 1.30 -7.77
N TRP A 209 16.48 2.30 -7.21
CA TRP A 209 15.07 2.58 -7.48
C TRP A 209 14.81 2.92 -8.95
N ILE A 210 15.63 3.79 -9.55
CA ILE A 210 15.52 4.14 -10.97
C ILE A 210 15.72 2.89 -11.83
N LYS A 211 16.76 2.08 -11.55
CA LYS A 211 17.01 0.82 -12.28
C LYS A 211 15.84 -0.16 -12.16
N ALA A 212 15.24 -0.30 -10.98
CA ALA A 212 14.10 -1.18 -10.78
C ALA A 212 12.87 -0.72 -11.56
N ILE A 213 12.59 0.59 -11.61
CA ILE A 213 11.54 1.14 -12.46
C ILE A 213 11.86 0.92 -13.94
N GLU A 214 13.10 1.13 -14.38
CA GLU A 214 13.51 0.88 -15.76
C GLU A 214 13.28 -0.58 -16.17
N VAL A 215 13.48 -1.55 -15.28
CA VAL A 215 13.16 -2.97 -15.57
C VAL A 215 11.68 -3.16 -15.88
N TRP A 216 10.79 -2.43 -15.21
CA TRP A 216 9.36 -2.42 -15.54
C TRP A 216 9.03 -1.68 -16.84
N ARG A 217 9.94 -0.84 -17.35
CA ARG A 217 9.73 0.00 -18.54
C ARG A 217 10.53 -0.42 -19.77
N LYS A 218 11.40 -1.42 -19.63
CA LYS A 218 12.13 -2.07 -20.72
C LYS A 218 11.29 -3.17 -21.31
#